data_AF-A0A4R7FCE6-F1
#
_entry.id   AF-A0A4R7FCE6-F1
#
_cell.length_a   1.000
_cell.length_b   1.000
_cell.length_c   1.000
_cell.angle_alpha   90.00
_cell.angle_beta   90.00
_cell.angle_gamma   90.00
#
_symmetry.space_group_name_H-M   'P 1'
#
loop_
_entity.id
_entity.type
_entity.pdbx_description
1 polymer ?
#
loop_
_entity_poly.entity_id
_entity_poly.type
_entity_poly.pdbx_seq_one_letter_code
_entity_poly.pdbx_strand_id
1 'polypeptide(L)'
;MSSTASQLPEAISNGVRQFQAHLTGTDLEHASHLLELLNAPDGALIVDAGCGIGETARLMEQLRPDLHFVLVNLSAEQLALCPGHMEQHLADYRAMPLSDASVDLVMFNYAACHCDDWTAMLQECRRVLKPGGKVFLHEPADFGADHELWRSLGSDIKTPDEMARLARLAGFAVESAYLLESKVSQFHALVPADQADAIVAGVESCVLSLRMLTDPVAQAFNRHERVGLQFSGGRDSTATLYLLREYWPLLTVYHVDAGDQFPETRAIVQKVRAEVLAAGGRFEVIVADVHESRRVHGWPSDLLPADNTPLGRRVSGEQMQLVGRYECCARNIMLPMHQRVLADGCTLLIRGQRDSDYAAPPARSGDFAEGLEFLYPVQSWTGDQVEQYLRENGLPIADYYPEGIKRASDCMTCTAWWDDGRAQYLRRFYPEQHKIFIDRAVLVRNAIAKQMQWLNHELEA
;
A
#
# COMPACT_ATOMS: atom_id res chain seq x y z
N MET A 1 -20.70 -10.29 28.12
CA MET A 1 -20.71 -9.15 29.05
C MET A 1 -21.28 -9.50 30.45
N SER A 2 -21.08 -10.70 31.04
CA SER A 2 -21.74 -11.02 32.33
C SER A 2 -20.94 -11.79 33.40
N SER A 3 -19.62 -11.95 33.30
CA SER A 3 -18.84 -12.61 34.37
C SER A 3 -17.90 -11.67 35.15
N THR A 4 -17.28 -10.69 34.51
CA THR A 4 -16.34 -9.77 35.18
C THR A 4 -17.03 -8.65 35.95
N ALA A 5 -18.15 -8.12 35.45
CA ALA A 5 -18.89 -7.03 36.10
C ALA A 5 -19.50 -7.44 37.46
N SER A 6 -19.85 -8.72 37.66
CA SER A 6 -20.41 -9.21 38.93
C SER A 6 -19.36 -9.38 40.03
N GLN A 7 -18.08 -9.52 39.68
CA GLN A 7 -16.97 -9.71 40.63
C GLN A 7 -16.23 -8.40 40.95
N LEU A 8 -16.50 -7.33 40.19
CA LEU A 8 -15.84 -6.02 40.34
C LEU A 8 -15.92 -5.44 41.76
N PRO A 9 -17.07 -5.45 42.47
CA PRO A 9 -17.13 -4.89 43.83
C PRO A 9 -16.28 -5.66 44.84
N GLU A 10 -16.23 -7.00 44.71
CA GLU A 10 -15.44 -7.87 45.58
C GLU A 10 -13.94 -7.68 45.33
N ALA A 11 -13.51 -7.65 44.07
CA ALA A 11 -12.13 -7.39 43.69
C ALA A 11 -11.62 -6.04 44.23
N ILE A 12 -12.42 -4.99 44.08
CA ILE A 12 -12.09 -3.65 44.62
C ILE A 12 -12.00 -3.69 46.15
N SER A 13 -12.91 -4.39 46.83
CA SER A 13 -12.87 -4.55 48.28
C SER A 13 -11.62 -5.29 48.77
N ASN A 14 -11.07 -6.17 47.95
CA ASN A 14 -9.81 -6.89 48.17
C ASN A 14 -8.57 -6.08 47.74
N GLY A 15 -8.74 -4.81 47.36
CA GLY A 15 -7.66 -3.90 47.01
C GLY A 15 -7.19 -3.99 45.56
N VAL A 16 -7.84 -4.78 44.70
CA VAL A 16 -7.51 -4.87 43.28
C VAL A 16 -8.13 -3.71 42.53
N ARG A 17 -7.30 -2.87 41.90
CA ARG A 17 -7.76 -1.67 41.17
C ARG A 17 -7.36 -1.66 39.69
N GLN A 18 -6.41 -2.50 39.31
CA GLN A 18 -6.06 -2.84 37.93
C GLN A 18 -6.55 -4.26 37.63
N PHE A 19 -7.22 -4.45 36.48
CA PHE A 19 -7.90 -5.70 36.10
C PHE A 19 -7.21 -6.44 34.94
N GLN A 20 -6.02 -5.99 34.58
CA GLN A 20 -5.16 -6.57 33.57
C GLN A 20 -4.02 -7.39 34.21
N ALA A 21 -3.28 -8.11 33.38
CA ALA A 21 -2.04 -8.74 33.82
C ALA A 21 -0.98 -7.68 34.13
N HIS A 22 -0.24 -7.84 35.22
CA HIS A 22 0.92 -7.00 35.50
C HIS A 22 2.16 -7.49 34.78
N LEU A 23 2.97 -6.52 34.36
CA LEU A 23 4.33 -6.75 33.87
C LEU A 23 5.33 -6.82 35.03
N THR A 24 5.04 -6.14 36.15
CA THR A 24 5.94 -6.00 37.30
C THR A 24 5.15 -5.83 38.60
N GLY A 25 5.65 -6.41 39.70
CA GLY A 25 5.37 -6.01 41.09
C GLY A 25 3.97 -5.46 41.41
N THR A 26 3.95 -4.27 42.02
CA THR A 26 2.77 -3.51 42.47
C THR A 26 2.10 -2.72 41.34
N ASP A 27 0.87 -2.24 41.56
CA ASP A 27 0.13 -1.40 40.61
C ASP A 27 0.93 -0.17 40.14
N LEU A 28 1.67 0.48 41.05
CA LEU A 28 2.49 1.65 40.74
C LEU A 28 3.71 1.29 39.89
N GLU A 29 4.39 0.18 40.19
CA GLU A 29 5.54 -0.30 39.41
C GLU A 29 5.08 -0.70 38.01
N HIS A 30 3.95 -1.39 37.90
CA HIS A 30 3.34 -1.74 36.62
C HIS A 30 3.00 -0.49 35.79
N ALA A 31 2.34 0.50 36.40
CA ALA A 31 2.03 1.77 35.72
C ALA A 31 3.29 2.52 35.29
N SER A 32 4.34 2.54 36.12
CA SER A 32 5.64 3.15 35.78
C SER A 32 6.27 2.46 34.58
N HIS A 33 6.27 1.11 34.56
CA HIS A 33 6.85 0.37 33.46
C HIS A 33 6.07 0.54 32.15
N LEU A 34 4.74 0.54 32.21
CA LEU A 34 3.90 0.85 31.05
C LEU A 34 4.19 2.26 30.53
N LEU A 35 4.42 3.24 31.41
CA LEU A 35 4.72 4.62 31.04
C LEU A 35 6.07 4.76 30.33
N GLU A 36 7.07 3.98 30.74
CA GLU A 36 8.37 3.88 30.06
C GLU A 36 8.21 3.32 28.63
N LEU A 37 7.42 2.25 28.49
CA LEU A 37 7.14 1.63 27.18
C LEU A 37 6.26 2.52 26.28
N LEU A 38 5.30 3.22 26.87
CA LEU A 38 4.43 4.20 26.22
C LEU A 38 5.26 5.30 25.54
N ASN A 39 6.31 5.75 26.24
CA ASN A 39 7.24 6.80 25.81
C ASN A 39 6.48 7.99 25.18
N ALA A 40 5.55 8.53 25.97
CA ALA A 40 4.69 9.63 25.59
C ALA A 40 5.49 10.95 25.49
N PRO A 41 5.20 11.82 24.51
CA PRO A 41 5.74 13.17 24.46
C PRO A 41 5.37 13.99 25.70
N ASP A 42 6.18 14.98 26.03
CA ASP A 42 5.87 15.92 27.11
C ASP A 42 4.54 16.65 26.86
N GLY A 43 3.69 16.74 27.87
CA GLY A 43 2.40 17.43 27.74
C GLY A 43 1.35 16.70 26.89
N ALA A 44 1.57 15.43 26.54
CA ALA A 44 0.69 14.72 25.61
C ALA A 44 -0.73 14.54 26.15
N LEU A 45 -1.71 14.68 25.25
CA LEU A 45 -3.09 14.28 25.49
C LEU A 45 -3.29 12.83 25.06
N ILE A 46 -3.64 11.99 26.03
CA ILE A 46 -3.72 10.53 25.91
C ILE A 46 -5.18 10.09 26.11
N VAL A 47 -5.69 9.27 25.20
CA VAL A 47 -6.96 8.57 25.41
C VAL A 47 -6.67 7.20 26.02
N ASP A 48 -7.22 6.91 27.19
CA ASP A 48 -7.28 5.55 27.74
C ASP A 48 -8.57 4.88 27.24
N ALA A 49 -8.46 4.09 26.18
CA ALA A 49 -9.57 3.49 25.47
C ALA A 49 -9.90 2.12 26.05
N GLY A 50 -11.06 2.00 26.67
CA GLY A 50 -11.42 0.86 27.53
C GLY A 50 -10.78 0.96 28.92
N CYS A 51 -10.78 2.16 29.52
CA CYS A 51 -10.00 2.51 30.70
C CYS A 51 -10.28 1.72 31.99
N GLY A 52 -11.25 0.79 32.00
CA GLY A 52 -11.74 0.16 33.22
C GLY A 52 -12.21 1.21 34.22
N ILE A 53 -11.70 1.16 35.44
CA ILE A 53 -11.97 2.17 36.50
C ILE A 53 -10.94 3.32 36.51
N GLY A 54 -10.11 3.47 35.47
CA GLY A 54 -9.17 4.59 35.32
C GLY A 54 -7.95 4.56 36.25
N GLU A 55 -7.67 3.45 36.92
CA GLU A 55 -6.56 3.38 37.89
C GLU A 55 -5.18 3.52 37.23
N THR A 56 -4.98 2.88 36.07
CA THR A 56 -3.71 3.00 35.32
C THR A 56 -3.43 4.45 34.93
N ALA A 57 -4.41 5.14 34.31
CA ALA A 57 -4.31 6.56 33.98
C ALA A 57 -4.02 7.42 35.22
N ARG A 58 -4.71 7.17 36.35
CA ARG A 58 -4.50 7.88 37.62
C ARG A 58 -3.07 7.74 38.13
N LEU A 59 -2.51 6.54 38.09
CA LEU A 59 -1.14 6.26 38.53
C LEU A 59 -0.11 6.87 37.58
N MET A 60 -0.35 6.80 36.27
CA MET A 60 0.51 7.43 35.27
C MET A 60 0.52 8.96 35.40
N GLU A 61 -0.62 9.60 35.60
CA GLU A 61 -0.73 11.05 35.86
C GLU A 61 0.03 11.42 37.15
N GLN A 62 -0.06 10.60 38.20
CA GLN A 62 0.70 10.82 39.44
C GLN A 62 2.23 10.79 39.20
N LEU A 63 2.70 9.90 38.32
CA LEU A 63 4.11 9.76 37.97
C LEU A 63 4.58 10.83 36.96
N ARG A 64 3.71 11.25 36.04
CA ARG A 64 3.92 12.27 35.01
C ARG A 64 2.77 13.29 35.01
N PRO A 65 2.81 14.28 35.92
CA PRO A 65 1.74 15.27 36.06
C PRO A 65 1.56 16.22 34.87
N ASP A 66 2.48 16.19 33.90
CA ASP A 66 2.36 16.92 32.65
C ASP A 66 1.46 16.22 31.61
N LEU A 67 1.19 14.91 31.77
CA LEU A 67 0.34 14.17 30.85
C LEU A 67 -1.14 14.37 31.20
N HIS A 68 -1.99 14.38 30.17
CA HIS A 68 -3.43 14.54 30.32
C HIS A 68 -4.15 13.31 29.79
N PHE A 69 -5.09 12.77 30.58
CA PHE A 69 -5.82 11.56 30.24
C PHE A 69 -7.31 11.84 30.01
N VAL A 70 -7.83 11.30 28.91
CA VAL A 70 -9.26 11.21 28.60
C VAL A 70 -9.67 9.75 28.70
N LEU A 71 -10.65 9.46 29.53
CA LEU A 71 -11.10 8.10 29.84
C LEU A 71 -12.31 7.74 28.98
N VAL A 72 -12.19 6.71 28.15
CA VAL A 72 -13.29 6.21 27.31
C VAL A 72 -13.62 4.79 27.73
N ASN A 73 -14.89 4.53 28.04
CA ASN A 73 -15.33 3.17 28.38
C ASN A 73 -16.83 2.99 28.06
N LEU A 74 -17.25 1.76 27.77
CA LEU A 74 -18.64 1.41 27.47
C LEU A 74 -19.44 1.08 28.75
N SER A 75 -18.79 0.80 29.88
CA SER A 75 -19.46 0.54 31.16
C SER A 75 -19.62 1.82 31.98
N ALA A 76 -20.88 2.22 32.20
CA ALA A 76 -21.22 3.34 33.07
C ALA A 76 -20.84 3.05 34.54
N GLU A 77 -20.91 1.78 34.97
CA GLU A 77 -20.55 1.35 36.32
C GLU A 77 -19.05 1.50 36.58
N GLN A 78 -18.20 1.16 35.62
CA GLN A 78 -16.75 1.35 35.75
C GLN A 78 -16.38 2.84 35.70
N LEU A 79 -17.00 3.64 34.82
CA LEU A 79 -16.78 5.09 34.76
C LEU A 79 -17.16 5.79 36.06
N ALA A 80 -18.23 5.35 36.74
CA ALA A 80 -18.63 5.91 38.03
C ALA A 80 -17.56 5.75 39.13
N LEU A 81 -16.58 4.85 38.92
CA LEU A 81 -15.46 4.60 39.83
C LEU A 81 -14.16 5.30 39.40
N CYS A 82 -14.14 5.94 38.23
CA CYS A 82 -12.99 6.66 37.71
C CYS A 82 -12.70 7.94 38.51
N PRO A 83 -11.44 8.44 38.47
CA PRO A 83 -11.09 9.72 39.08
C PRO A 83 -11.93 10.87 38.50
N GLY A 84 -12.69 11.55 39.36
CA GLY A 84 -13.65 12.57 38.93
C GLY A 84 -13.05 13.85 38.35
N HIS A 85 -11.73 14.05 38.45
CA HIS A 85 -11.03 15.19 37.86
C HIS A 85 -10.58 14.96 36.41
N MET A 86 -10.58 13.71 35.94
CA MET A 86 -10.27 13.37 34.55
C MET A 86 -11.51 13.49 33.66
N GLU A 87 -11.30 13.84 32.39
CA GLU A 87 -12.38 13.84 31.40
C GLU A 87 -12.83 12.40 31.11
N GLN A 88 -14.14 12.17 31.04
CA GLN A 88 -14.74 10.84 30.93
C GLN A 88 -15.82 10.80 29.84
N HIS A 89 -15.82 9.75 29.03
CA HIS A 89 -16.80 9.50 27.97
C HIS A 89 -17.36 8.08 28.05
N LEU A 90 -18.68 7.99 28.23
CA LEU A 90 -19.43 6.74 28.06
C LEU A 90 -19.61 6.49 26.56
N ALA A 91 -18.70 5.73 25.95
CA ALA A 91 -18.69 5.48 24.52
C ALA A 91 -17.98 4.17 24.18
N ASP A 92 -18.29 3.65 22.99
CA ASP A 92 -17.50 2.61 22.35
C ASP A 92 -16.23 3.24 21.76
N TYR A 93 -15.06 2.66 22.01
CA TYR A 93 -13.80 3.18 21.47
C TYR A 93 -13.67 3.05 19.95
N ARG A 94 -14.62 2.37 19.28
CA ARG A 94 -14.79 2.37 17.81
C ARG A 94 -15.53 3.61 17.29
N ALA A 95 -16.10 4.43 18.17
CA ALA A 95 -16.79 5.68 17.85
C ALA A 95 -16.72 6.66 19.03
N MET A 96 -15.54 7.21 19.26
CA MET A 96 -15.26 8.12 20.37
C MET A 96 -15.85 9.52 20.11
N PRO A 97 -16.44 10.17 21.12
CA PRO A 97 -16.99 11.53 21.01
C PRO A 97 -15.88 12.61 21.06
N LEU A 98 -14.79 12.37 20.33
CA LEU A 98 -13.63 13.25 20.23
C LEU A 98 -13.53 13.86 18.83
N SER A 99 -12.91 15.03 18.73
CA SER A 99 -12.69 15.69 17.44
C SER A 99 -11.61 14.97 16.63
N ASP A 100 -11.68 15.09 15.30
CA ASP A 100 -10.62 14.60 14.42
C ASP A 100 -9.28 15.27 14.77
N ALA A 101 -8.19 14.51 14.67
CA ALA A 101 -6.82 15.00 14.88
C ALA A 101 -6.62 15.83 16.16
N SER A 102 -7.22 15.40 17.27
CA SER A 102 -7.25 16.14 18.53
C SER A 102 -6.31 15.59 19.61
N VAL A 103 -5.94 14.31 19.56
CA VAL A 103 -5.14 13.64 20.61
C VAL A 103 -3.77 13.19 20.09
N ASP A 104 -2.80 13.06 21.00
CA ASP A 104 -1.43 12.68 20.66
C ASP A 104 -1.22 11.16 20.67
N LEU A 105 -1.93 10.47 21.57
CA LEU A 105 -1.82 9.03 21.76
C LEU A 105 -3.17 8.40 22.14
N VAL A 106 -3.43 7.20 21.62
CA VAL A 106 -4.52 6.33 22.10
C VAL A 106 -3.89 5.08 22.74
N MET A 107 -4.24 4.80 23.98
CA MET A 107 -3.75 3.69 24.78
C MET A 107 -4.86 2.66 24.95
N PHE A 108 -4.55 1.40 24.64
CA PHE A 108 -5.35 0.24 25.03
C PHE A 108 -4.53 -0.62 25.99
N ASN A 109 -5.17 -1.01 27.07
CA ASN A 109 -4.55 -1.79 28.12
C ASN A 109 -5.48 -2.93 28.51
N TYR A 110 -5.28 -4.11 27.89
CA TYR A 110 -6.17 -5.27 27.95
C TYR A 110 -7.62 -4.90 27.56
N ALA A 111 -7.75 -4.05 26.55
CA ALA A 111 -9.03 -3.50 26.13
C ALA A 111 -9.35 -3.85 24.68
N ALA A 112 -8.36 -3.84 23.80
CA ALA A 112 -8.53 -4.17 22.38
C ALA A 112 -8.85 -5.66 22.18
N CYS A 113 -8.41 -6.55 23.08
CA CYS A 113 -8.80 -7.96 23.04
C CYS A 113 -10.31 -8.20 23.22
N HIS A 114 -11.06 -7.22 23.73
CA HIS A 114 -12.53 -7.27 23.79
C HIS A 114 -13.22 -6.74 22.52
N CYS A 115 -12.45 -6.27 21.54
CA CYS A 115 -12.96 -5.74 20.29
C CYS A 115 -13.18 -6.85 19.27
N ASP A 116 -14.39 -6.96 18.74
CA ASP A 116 -14.73 -7.84 17.63
C ASP A 116 -14.37 -7.23 16.26
N ASP A 117 -14.25 -5.90 16.17
CA ASP A 117 -13.87 -5.17 14.94
C ASP A 117 -12.64 -4.27 15.14
N TRP A 118 -11.46 -4.89 15.08
CA TRP A 118 -10.17 -4.21 15.13
C TRP A 118 -9.98 -3.19 14.00
N THR A 119 -10.63 -3.40 12.85
CA THR A 119 -10.51 -2.48 11.71
C THR A 119 -11.19 -1.16 12.04
N ALA A 120 -12.43 -1.22 12.51
CA ALA A 120 -13.17 -0.03 12.96
C ALA A 120 -12.45 0.67 14.13
N MET A 121 -11.94 -0.09 15.10
CA MET A 121 -11.19 0.44 16.23
C MET A 121 -9.95 1.22 15.79
N LEU A 122 -9.11 0.65 14.92
CA LEU A 122 -7.89 1.31 14.46
C LEU A 122 -8.19 2.49 13.52
N GLN A 123 -9.26 2.41 12.72
CA GLN A 123 -9.73 3.55 11.92
C GLN A 123 -10.17 4.72 12.80
N GLU A 124 -10.87 4.44 13.90
CA GLU A 124 -11.27 5.46 14.85
C GLU A 124 -10.08 6.07 15.58
N CYS A 125 -9.09 5.25 15.96
CA CYS A 125 -7.81 5.75 16.48
C CYS A 125 -7.15 6.71 15.48
N ARG A 126 -7.10 6.32 14.21
CA ARG A 126 -6.53 7.16 13.14
C ARG A 126 -7.30 8.48 12.97
N ARG A 127 -8.62 8.48 13.15
CA ARG A 127 -9.45 9.69 13.07
C ARG A 127 -9.10 10.68 14.18
N VAL A 128 -9.05 10.23 15.43
CA VAL A 128 -8.82 11.12 16.58
C VAL A 128 -7.36 11.55 16.74
N LEU A 129 -6.41 10.75 16.27
CA LEU A 129 -4.98 11.05 16.38
C LEU A 129 -4.55 12.21 15.49
N LYS A 130 -3.74 13.11 16.05
CA LYS A 130 -2.97 14.07 15.27
C LYS A 130 -2.08 13.35 14.24
N PRO A 131 -1.73 13.98 13.11
CA PRO A 131 -0.79 13.41 12.15
C PRO A 131 0.52 12.96 12.82
N GLY A 132 0.88 11.68 12.68
CA GLY A 132 2.07 11.10 13.35
C GLY A 132 1.86 10.68 14.81
N GLY A 133 0.64 10.80 15.33
CA GLY A 133 0.24 10.31 16.65
C GLY A 133 0.41 8.79 16.79
N LYS A 134 0.33 8.30 18.03
CA LYS A 134 0.60 6.90 18.36
C LYS A 134 -0.62 6.13 18.85
N VAL A 135 -0.65 4.84 18.56
CA VAL A 135 -1.45 3.88 19.34
C VAL A 135 -0.50 3.04 20.16
N PHE A 136 -0.79 2.90 21.44
CA PHE A 136 -0.11 1.96 22.33
C PHE A 136 -1.07 0.82 22.66
N LEU A 137 -0.64 -0.40 22.41
CA LEU A 137 -1.39 -1.61 22.73
C LEU A 137 -0.59 -2.38 23.77
N HIS A 138 -1.14 -2.60 24.95
CA HIS A 138 -0.69 -3.62 25.89
C HIS A 138 -1.81 -4.66 25.98
N GLU A 139 -1.64 -5.79 25.29
CA GLU A 139 -2.70 -6.78 25.09
C GLU A 139 -2.20 -8.20 25.36
N PRO A 140 -3.09 -9.10 25.79
CA PRO A 140 -2.79 -10.53 25.80
C PRO A 140 -2.54 -11.02 24.37
N ALA A 141 -1.48 -11.79 24.18
CA ALA A 141 -1.08 -12.34 22.89
C ALA A 141 -1.10 -13.87 22.88
N ASP A 142 -1.62 -14.42 21.79
CA ASP A 142 -1.72 -15.85 21.55
C ASP A 142 -0.39 -16.46 21.06
N PHE A 143 0.05 -17.56 21.69
CA PHE A 143 1.18 -18.40 21.29
C PHE A 143 0.82 -19.88 21.06
N GLY A 144 -0.44 -20.18 20.73
CA GLY A 144 -0.90 -21.51 20.31
C GLY A 144 -1.62 -22.32 21.39
N ALA A 145 -2.23 -21.68 22.38
CA ALA A 145 -3.04 -22.32 23.43
C ALA A 145 -4.54 -22.44 23.05
N ASP A 146 -5.31 -23.22 23.81
CA ASP A 146 -6.76 -23.27 23.68
C ASP A 146 -7.42 -22.13 24.47
N HIS A 147 -8.04 -21.19 23.75
CA HIS A 147 -8.60 -19.96 24.28
C HIS A 147 -10.10 -20.02 24.60
N GLU A 148 -10.66 -21.21 24.80
CA GLU A 148 -12.09 -21.35 25.13
C GLU A 148 -12.50 -20.46 26.31
N LEU A 149 -11.61 -20.33 27.32
CA LEU A 149 -11.84 -19.47 28.47
C LEU A 149 -11.87 -17.98 28.09
N TRP A 150 -10.91 -17.48 27.30
CA TRP A 150 -10.93 -16.09 26.80
C TRP A 150 -12.18 -15.80 25.95
N ARG A 151 -12.57 -16.73 25.07
CA ARG A 151 -13.80 -16.59 24.28
C ARG A 151 -15.04 -16.53 25.16
N SER A 152 -15.09 -17.34 26.23
CA SER A 152 -16.20 -17.31 27.20
C SER A 152 -16.30 -15.98 27.95
N LEU A 153 -15.18 -15.27 28.11
CA LEU A 153 -15.11 -13.92 28.68
C LEU A 153 -15.45 -12.82 27.65
N GLY A 154 -15.68 -13.20 26.39
CA GLY A 154 -15.96 -12.28 25.28
C GLY A 154 -14.70 -11.60 24.75
N SER A 155 -13.54 -12.24 24.88
CA SER A 155 -12.28 -11.76 24.31
C SER A 155 -11.87 -12.58 23.09
N ASP A 156 -11.33 -11.89 22.09
CA ASP A 156 -10.65 -12.45 20.93
C ASP A 156 -9.18 -12.02 20.97
N ILE A 157 -8.34 -12.85 21.58
CA ILE A 157 -6.90 -12.60 21.67
C ILE A 157 -6.23 -12.89 20.33
N LYS A 158 -5.32 -12.01 19.91
CA LYS A 158 -4.63 -12.08 18.63
C LYS A 158 -3.18 -12.52 18.85
N THR A 159 -2.58 -13.14 17.84
CA THR A 159 -1.12 -13.27 17.79
C THR A 159 -0.46 -11.90 17.57
N PRO A 160 0.81 -11.71 17.97
CA PRO A 160 1.54 -10.46 17.69
C PRO A 160 1.58 -10.10 16.19
N ASP A 161 1.72 -11.10 15.32
CA ASP A 161 1.76 -10.92 13.87
C ASP A 161 0.40 -10.47 13.31
N GLU A 162 -0.71 -10.99 13.84
CA GLU A 162 -2.04 -10.54 13.46
C GLU A 162 -2.30 -9.09 13.89
N MET A 163 -1.91 -8.70 15.11
CA MET A 163 -2.02 -7.31 15.57
C MET A 163 -1.19 -6.37 14.70
N ALA A 164 0.06 -6.72 14.41
CA ALA A 164 0.94 -5.96 13.54
C ALA A 164 0.35 -5.84 12.11
N ARG A 165 -0.22 -6.92 11.57
CA ARG A 165 -0.87 -6.93 10.26
C ARG A 165 -2.10 -6.01 10.22
N LEU A 166 -2.97 -6.08 11.23
CA LEU A 166 -4.15 -5.21 11.33
C LEU A 166 -3.76 -3.74 11.45
N ALA A 167 -2.75 -3.43 12.27
CA ALA A 167 -2.18 -2.09 12.38
C ALA A 167 -1.67 -1.56 11.02
N ARG A 168 -0.91 -2.38 10.29
CA ARG A 168 -0.40 -2.01 8.96
C ARG A 168 -1.52 -1.70 7.98
N LEU A 169 -2.55 -2.55 7.92
CA LEU A 169 -3.74 -2.35 7.08
C LEU A 169 -4.49 -1.06 7.42
N ALA A 170 -4.54 -0.68 8.70
CA ALA A 170 -5.14 0.56 9.16
C ALA A 170 -4.25 1.81 8.98
N GLY A 171 -3.07 1.66 8.37
CA GLY A 171 -2.17 2.79 8.09
C GLY A 171 -1.25 3.16 9.25
N PHE A 172 -0.92 2.21 10.12
CA PHE A 172 0.07 2.38 11.18
C PHE A 172 1.34 1.56 10.91
N ALA A 173 2.50 2.15 11.15
CA ALA A 173 3.76 1.42 11.23
C ALA A 173 3.99 0.91 12.66
N VAL A 174 4.51 -0.30 12.80
CA VAL A 174 4.95 -0.83 14.09
C VAL A 174 6.33 -0.26 14.40
N GLU A 175 6.45 0.59 15.41
CA GLU A 175 7.75 1.16 15.85
C GLU A 175 8.51 0.24 16.77
N SER A 176 7.79 -0.42 17.68
CA SER A 176 8.34 -1.38 18.62
C SER A 176 7.32 -2.44 18.96
N ALA A 177 7.83 -3.64 19.25
CA ALA A 177 7.07 -4.80 19.68
C ALA A 177 7.86 -5.52 20.78
N TYR A 178 7.26 -5.71 21.94
CA TYR A 178 7.84 -6.41 23.07
C TYR A 178 6.94 -7.55 23.49
N LEU A 179 7.54 -8.72 23.75
CA LEU A 179 6.90 -9.85 24.39
C LEU A 179 7.40 -9.92 25.82
N LEU A 180 6.49 -9.81 26.77
CA LEU A 180 6.80 -9.66 28.18
C LEU A 180 6.07 -10.72 28.99
N GLU A 181 6.80 -11.33 29.92
CA GLU A 181 6.25 -12.31 30.84
C GLU A 181 5.21 -11.64 31.75
N SER A 182 3.97 -12.14 31.70
CA SER A 182 2.89 -11.66 32.55
C SER A 182 2.99 -12.26 33.96
N LYS A 183 2.76 -11.44 34.99
CA LYS A 183 2.60 -11.92 36.36
C LYS A 183 1.14 -12.28 36.63
N VAL A 184 0.93 -13.55 36.94
CA VAL A 184 -0.38 -14.19 37.18
C VAL A 184 -1.00 -13.90 38.53
N SER A 185 -0.23 -13.33 39.46
CA SER A 185 -0.65 -13.07 40.85
C SER A 185 -1.96 -12.31 40.96
N GLN A 186 -2.29 -11.48 39.97
CA GLN A 186 -3.50 -10.66 39.96
C GLN A 186 -4.72 -11.39 39.39
N PHE A 187 -4.54 -12.31 38.45
CA PHE A 187 -5.64 -13.17 38.01
C PHE A 187 -6.12 -14.08 39.14
N HIS A 188 -5.20 -14.56 40.00
CA HIS A 188 -5.59 -15.30 41.21
C HIS A 188 -6.45 -14.49 42.20
N ALA A 189 -6.41 -13.15 42.13
CA ALA A 189 -7.27 -12.29 42.95
C ALA A 189 -8.62 -11.98 42.29
N LEU A 190 -8.77 -12.28 40.98
CA LEU A 190 -9.96 -11.99 40.19
C LEU A 190 -10.80 -13.24 39.89
N VAL A 191 -10.15 -14.40 39.74
CA VAL A 191 -10.80 -15.68 39.43
C VAL A 191 -10.22 -16.81 40.28
N PRO A 192 -10.93 -17.94 40.46
CA PRO A 192 -10.39 -19.13 41.11
C PRO A 192 -9.03 -19.56 40.54
N ALA A 193 -8.15 -20.10 41.38
CA ALA A 193 -6.75 -20.35 41.00
C ALA A 193 -6.59 -21.32 39.82
N ASP A 194 -7.44 -22.33 39.72
CA ASP A 194 -7.51 -23.27 38.61
C ASP A 194 -7.92 -22.60 37.28
N GLN A 195 -8.75 -21.54 37.35
CA GLN A 195 -9.10 -20.74 36.20
C GLN A 195 -8.00 -19.73 35.86
N ALA A 196 -7.35 -19.12 36.85
CA ALA A 196 -6.25 -18.18 36.65
C ALA A 196 -5.09 -18.82 35.86
N ASP A 197 -4.68 -20.04 36.26
CA ASP A 197 -3.62 -20.79 35.58
C ASP A 197 -4.02 -21.17 34.14
N ALA A 198 -5.31 -21.41 33.89
CA ALA A 198 -5.81 -21.70 32.55
C ALA A 198 -5.91 -20.45 31.65
N ILE A 199 -6.24 -19.27 32.20
CA ILE A 199 -6.28 -18.00 31.45
C ILE A 199 -4.92 -17.62 30.90
N VAL A 200 -3.86 -17.92 31.64
CA VAL A 200 -2.49 -17.47 31.34
C VAL A 200 -1.62 -18.54 30.68
N ALA A 201 -2.09 -19.79 30.63
CA ALA A 201 -1.38 -20.86 29.94
C ALA A 201 -1.28 -20.56 28.43
N GLY A 202 -0.06 -20.29 27.95
CA GLY A 202 0.20 -20.00 26.54
C GLY A 202 -0.24 -18.60 26.08
N VAL A 203 -0.42 -17.67 27.04
CA VAL A 203 -0.72 -16.26 26.79
C VAL A 203 0.36 -15.40 27.46
N GLU A 204 0.99 -14.53 26.69
CA GLU A 204 1.94 -13.53 27.21
C GLU A 204 1.40 -12.12 26.97
N SER A 205 2.01 -11.11 27.61
CA SER A 205 1.69 -9.71 27.34
C SER A 205 2.50 -9.25 26.13
N CYS A 206 1.80 -8.78 25.09
CA CYS A 206 2.41 -8.12 23.95
C CYS A 206 2.20 -6.61 24.05
N VAL A 207 3.30 -5.87 23.95
CA VAL A 207 3.29 -4.41 23.89
C VAL A 207 3.70 -3.95 22.50
N LEU A 208 2.81 -3.21 21.83
CA LEU A 208 3.06 -2.61 20.52
C LEU A 208 2.96 -1.08 20.60
N SER A 209 3.97 -0.41 20.05
CA SER A 209 3.90 1.02 19.74
C SER A 209 3.69 1.19 18.25
N LEU A 210 2.58 1.82 17.88
CA LEU A 210 2.12 1.99 16.51
C LEU A 210 2.14 3.48 16.15
N ARG A 211 2.79 3.85 15.05
CA ARG A 211 2.85 5.22 14.52
C ARG A 211 1.88 5.39 13.37
N MET A 212 1.03 6.42 13.42
CA MET A 212 0.19 6.78 12.27
C MET A 212 1.06 7.26 11.10
N LEU A 213 0.98 6.56 9.97
CA LEU A 213 1.63 6.99 8.73
C LEU A 213 0.76 8.04 8.02
N THR A 214 1.38 9.12 7.57
CA THR A 214 0.71 10.22 6.85
C THR A 214 0.99 10.20 5.35
N ASP A 215 2.17 9.73 4.95
CA ASP A 215 2.57 9.61 3.56
C ASP A 215 1.88 8.40 2.87
N PRO A 216 1.14 8.62 1.76
CA PRO A 216 0.44 7.54 1.06
C PRO A 216 1.36 6.45 0.50
N VAL A 217 2.59 6.81 0.09
CA VAL A 217 3.57 5.84 -0.41
C VAL A 217 4.01 4.93 0.73
N ALA A 218 4.45 5.49 1.86
CA ALA A 218 4.81 4.74 3.05
C ALA A 218 3.66 3.83 3.52
N GLN A 219 2.42 4.32 3.50
CA GLN A 219 1.24 3.51 3.83
C GLN A 219 1.09 2.30 2.90
N ALA A 220 1.22 2.49 1.58
CA ALA A 220 1.14 1.38 0.62
C ALA A 220 2.26 0.36 0.85
N PHE A 221 3.52 0.81 0.96
CA PHE A 221 4.64 -0.10 1.26
C PHE A 221 4.47 -0.84 2.58
N ASN A 222 3.87 -0.20 3.59
CA ASN A 222 3.63 -0.81 4.89
C ASN A 222 2.56 -1.91 4.86
N ARG A 223 1.62 -1.90 3.90
CA ARG A 223 0.58 -2.92 3.74
C ARG A 223 1.00 -4.12 2.89
N HIS A 224 2.09 -4.00 2.13
CA HIS A 224 2.43 -4.95 1.07
C HIS A 224 3.85 -5.48 1.20
N GLU A 225 3.99 -6.81 1.29
CA GLU A 225 5.30 -7.47 1.37
C GLU A 225 5.97 -7.64 0.00
N ARG A 226 5.17 -7.76 -1.07
CA ARG A 226 5.67 -8.00 -2.44
C ARG A 226 5.22 -6.87 -3.35
N VAL A 227 6.14 -5.96 -3.62
CA VAL A 227 5.90 -4.75 -4.40
C VAL A 227 6.56 -4.85 -5.77
N GLY A 228 5.78 -4.62 -6.83
CA GLY A 228 6.27 -4.57 -8.20
C GLY A 228 6.18 -3.16 -8.79
N LEU A 229 7.17 -2.76 -9.58
CA LEU A 229 7.16 -1.50 -10.32
C LEU A 229 7.36 -1.78 -11.81
N GLN A 230 6.46 -1.30 -12.67
CA GLN A 230 6.60 -1.45 -14.13
C GLN A 230 7.40 -0.28 -14.72
N PHE A 231 8.51 -0.62 -15.37
CA PHE A 231 9.49 0.35 -15.85
C PHE A 231 9.72 0.22 -17.35
N SER A 232 9.37 1.26 -18.12
CA SER A 232 9.56 1.29 -19.57
C SER A 232 10.89 1.91 -20.00
N GLY A 233 11.54 2.69 -19.13
CA GLY A 233 12.68 3.53 -19.50
C GLY A 233 12.27 4.89 -20.08
N GLY A 234 10.97 5.17 -20.17
CA GLY A 234 10.43 6.48 -20.51
C GLY A 234 10.44 7.45 -19.33
N ARG A 235 10.31 8.75 -19.61
CA ARG A 235 10.44 9.85 -18.63
C ARG A 235 9.58 9.65 -17.37
N ASP A 236 8.33 9.24 -17.52
CA ASP A 236 7.38 9.13 -16.40
C ASP A 236 7.70 7.94 -15.50
N SER A 237 8.08 6.80 -16.10
CA SER A 237 8.53 5.62 -15.37
C SER A 237 9.87 5.85 -14.66
N THR A 238 10.77 6.64 -15.25
CA THR A 238 12.03 7.07 -14.63
C THR A 238 11.75 7.96 -13.43
N ALA A 239 10.95 9.02 -13.58
CA ALA A 239 10.61 9.89 -12.45
C ALA A 239 9.96 9.11 -11.31
N THR A 240 9.03 8.21 -11.63
CA THR A 240 8.35 7.33 -10.66
C THR A 240 9.33 6.47 -9.88
N LEU A 241 10.26 5.79 -10.58
CA LEU A 241 11.23 4.93 -9.92
C LEU A 241 12.17 5.74 -9.02
N TYR A 242 12.66 6.90 -9.48
CA TYR A 242 13.61 7.70 -8.71
C TYR A 242 12.98 8.47 -7.54
N LEU A 243 11.68 8.80 -7.61
CA LEU A 243 10.92 9.29 -6.45
C LEU A 243 10.90 8.26 -5.31
N LEU A 244 10.97 6.98 -5.66
CA LEU A 244 10.91 5.86 -4.73
C LEU A 244 12.30 5.29 -4.38
N ARG A 245 13.37 6.08 -4.54
CA ARG A 245 14.76 5.60 -4.37
C ARG A 245 15.02 4.95 -3.01
N GLU A 246 14.41 5.46 -1.93
CA GLU A 246 14.52 4.88 -0.59
C GLU A 246 13.84 3.50 -0.47
N TYR A 247 12.86 3.20 -1.33
CA TYR A 247 12.10 1.96 -1.34
C TYR A 247 12.66 0.90 -2.30
N TRP A 248 13.71 1.20 -3.06
CA TRP A 248 14.32 0.26 -4.00
C TRP A 248 14.65 -1.12 -3.40
N PRO A 249 15.18 -1.24 -2.17
CA PRO A 249 15.41 -2.55 -1.54
C PRO A 249 14.14 -3.40 -1.36
N LEU A 250 12.97 -2.77 -1.33
CA LEU A 250 11.69 -3.41 -1.03
C LEU A 250 10.87 -3.77 -2.28
N LEU A 251 11.33 -3.38 -3.47
CA LEU A 251 10.58 -3.58 -4.72
C LEU A 251 11.34 -4.42 -5.74
N THR A 252 10.57 -5.04 -6.64
CA THR A 252 11.07 -5.61 -7.89
C THR A 252 10.69 -4.69 -9.04
N VAL A 253 11.68 -4.22 -9.80
CA VAL A 253 11.46 -3.47 -11.04
C VAL A 253 11.30 -4.45 -12.20
N TYR A 254 10.22 -4.32 -12.96
CA TYR A 254 9.92 -5.15 -14.13
C TYR A 254 10.06 -4.33 -15.41
N HIS A 255 10.88 -4.83 -16.34
CA HIS A 255 11.04 -4.28 -17.67
C HIS A 255 10.78 -5.34 -18.72
N VAL A 256 10.22 -4.96 -19.87
CA VAL A 256 10.11 -5.85 -21.03
C VAL A 256 11.03 -5.37 -22.15
N ASP A 257 11.93 -6.23 -22.62
CA ASP A 257 12.65 -6.05 -23.87
C ASP A 257 11.87 -6.76 -24.98
N ALA A 258 11.20 -5.98 -25.83
CA ALA A 258 10.43 -6.49 -26.96
C ALA A 258 11.28 -6.81 -28.20
N GLY A 259 12.58 -6.55 -28.16
CA GLY A 259 13.53 -6.78 -29.26
C GLY A 259 13.73 -5.60 -30.22
N ASP A 260 12.83 -4.61 -30.23
CA ASP A 260 12.81 -3.49 -31.21
C ASP A 260 12.95 -2.11 -30.53
N GLN A 261 13.46 -2.05 -29.30
CA GLN A 261 13.61 -0.81 -28.54
C GLN A 261 14.74 0.09 -29.07
N PHE A 262 14.55 1.40 -28.88
CA PHE A 262 15.57 2.43 -29.11
C PHE A 262 16.85 2.14 -28.29
N PRO A 263 18.06 2.27 -28.89
CA PRO A 263 19.31 2.12 -28.16
C PRO A 263 19.43 3.03 -26.93
N GLU A 264 18.90 4.25 -27.01
CA GLU A 264 18.85 5.21 -25.89
C GLU A 264 18.02 4.67 -24.73
N THR A 265 16.84 4.12 -25.02
CA THR A 265 15.99 3.49 -24.00
C THR A 265 16.72 2.29 -23.36
N ARG A 266 17.37 1.44 -24.16
CA ARG A 266 18.15 0.30 -23.62
C ARG A 266 19.29 0.76 -22.72
N ALA A 267 20.00 1.84 -23.09
CA ALA A 267 21.08 2.40 -22.28
C ALA A 267 20.57 2.91 -20.92
N ILE A 268 19.40 3.59 -20.91
CA ILE A 268 18.75 4.02 -19.66
C ILE A 268 18.38 2.82 -18.80
N VAL A 269 17.74 1.80 -19.39
CA VAL A 269 17.34 0.58 -18.68
C VAL A 269 18.55 -0.13 -18.08
N GLN A 270 19.67 -0.23 -18.81
CA GLN A 270 20.90 -0.84 -18.31
C GLN A 270 21.49 -0.04 -17.14
N LYS A 271 21.53 1.29 -17.23
CA LYS A 271 21.99 2.17 -16.15
C LYS A 271 21.11 2.00 -14.91
N VAL A 272 19.80 2.13 -15.06
CA VAL A 272 18.83 2.00 -13.96
C VAL A 272 18.91 0.62 -13.32
N ARG A 273 19.02 -0.44 -14.11
CA ARG A 273 19.20 -1.80 -13.61
C ARG A 273 20.43 -1.91 -12.71
N ALA A 274 21.57 -1.35 -13.13
CA ALA A 274 22.78 -1.36 -12.32
C ALA A 274 22.60 -0.62 -10.99
N GLU A 275 21.94 0.55 -11.02
CA GLU A 275 21.69 1.35 -9.81
C GLU A 275 20.72 0.67 -8.84
N VAL A 276 19.62 0.08 -9.34
CA VAL A 276 18.64 -0.66 -8.53
C VAL A 276 19.30 -1.85 -7.83
N LEU A 277 20.09 -2.64 -8.57
CA LEU A 277 20.82 -3.77 -8.01
C LEU A 277 21.86 -3.33 -6.97
N ALA A 278 22.57 -2.23 -7.23
CA ALA A 278 23.54 -1.67 -6.28
C ALA A 278 22.90 -1.18 -4.98
N ALA A 279 21.65 -0.74 -5.02
CA ALA A 279 20.86 -0.33 -3.85
C ALA A 279 20.22 -1.52 -3.11
N GLY A 280 20.44 -2.77 -3.54
CA GLY A 280 19.83 -3.97 -2.93
C GLY A 280 18.41 -4.27 -3.42
N GLY A 281 17.93 -3.59 -4.45
CA GLY A 281 16.66 -3.89 -5.10
C GLY A 281 16.75 -5.05 -6.09
N ARG A 282 15.60 -5.44 -6.65
CA ARG A 282 15.50 -6.50 -7.67
C ARG A 282 15.11 -5.90 -9.02
N PHE A 283 15.63 -6.48 -10.11
CA PHE A 283 15.34 -6.02 -11.47
C PHE A 283 15.17 -7.21 -12.43
N GLU A 284 13.95 -7.37 -12.93
CA GLU A 284 13.54 -8.45 -13.82
C GLU A 284 13.36 -7.95 -15.25
N VAL A 285 13.98 -8.67 -16.19
CA VAL A 285 13.83 -8.42 -17.64
C VAL A 285 13.03 -9.57 -18.24
N ILE A 286 11.84 -9.25 -18.75
CA ILE A 286 11.03 -10.14 -19.55
C ILE A 286 11.39 -9.94 -21.02
N VAL A 287 11.71 -11.01 -21.74
CA VAL A 287 12.07 -10.94 -23.17
C VAL A 287 10.87 -11.36 -24.00
N ALA A 288 10.52 -10.55 -24.98
CA ALA A 288 9.52 -10.85 -26.01
C ALA A 288 10.12 -10.65 -27.41
N ASP A 289 9.55 -11.31 -28.40
CA ASP A 289 9.95 -11.14 -29.80
C ASP A 289 8.81 -10.48 -30.59
N VAL A 290 8.85 -9.15 -30.64
CA VAL A 290 7.85 -8.38 -31.38
C VAL A 290 7.95 -8.61 -32.89
N HIS A 291 9.11 -8.99 -33.42
CA HIS A 291 9.29 -9.25 -34.84
C HIS A 291 8.58 -10.53 -35.26
N GLU A 292 8.77 -11.61 -34.51
CA GLU A 292 8.04 -12.86 -34.69
C GLU A 292 6.53 -12.65 -34.49
N SER A 293 6.14 -11.91 -33.46
CA SER A 293 4.74 -11.57 -33.20
C SER A 293 4.07 -10.86 -34.38
N ARG A 294 4.76 -9.88 -34.97
CA ARG A 294 4.27 -9.14 -36.16
C ARG A 294 4.21 -10.03 -37.40
N ARG A 295 5.16 -10.96 -37.57
CA ARG A 295 5.16 -11.95 -38.66
C ARG A 295 3.95 -12.88 -38.59
N VAL A 296 3.56 -13.30 -37.38
CA VAL A 296 2.47 -14.26 -37.14
C VAL A 296 1.10 -13.60 -37.12
N HIS A 297 0.99 -12.42 -36.51
CA HIS A 297 -0.32 -11.80 -36.24
C HIS A 297 -0.63 -10.60 -37.13
N GLY A 298 0.38 -9.96 -37.70
CA GLY A 298 0.24 -8.76 -38.52
C GLY A 298 0.84 -7.51 -37.91
N TRP A 299 0.80 -6.42 -38.68
CA TRP A 299 1.39 -5.14 -38.32
C TRP A 299 0.43 -4.28 -37.48
N PRO A 300 0.91 -3.63 -36.40
CA PRO A 300 0.07 -2.76 -35.61
C PRO A 300 -0.33 -1.51 -36.40
N SER A 301 -1.58 -1.09 -36.23
CA SER A 301 -2.13 0.12 -36.84
C SER A 301 -3.02 0.88 -35.87
N ASP A 302 -3.05 2.20 -35.99
CA ASP A 302 -4.01 3.06 -35.27
C ASP A 302 -5.43 2.95 -35.87
N LEU A 303 -5.54 2.57 -37.14
CA LEU A 303 -6.81 2.28 -37.83
C LEU A 303 -6.84 0.84 -38.32
N LEU A 304 -7.89 0.09 -37.96
CA LEU A 304 -8.07 -1.31 -38.34
C LEU A 304 -9.28 -1.45 -39.27
N PRO A 305 -9.09 -1.70 -40.57
CA PRO A 305 -10.21 -1.94 -41.48
C PRO A 305 -11.01 -3.18 -41.09
N ALA A 306 -12.33 -3.19 -41.36
CA ALA A 306 -13.19 -4.34 -41.07
C ALA A 306 -12.67 -5.64 -41.72
N ASP A 307 -12.12 -5.55 -42.93
CA ASP A 307 -11.50 -6.64 -43.68
C ASP A 307 -10.29 -7.26 -42.96
N ASN A 308 -9.68 -6.57 -41.99
CA ASN A 308 -8.55 -7.05 -41.20
C ASN A 308 -8.94 -7.73 -39.88
N THR A 309 -10.21 -7.66 -39.49
CA THR A 309 -10.71 -8.45 -38.35
C THR A 309 -10.61 -9.95 -38.65
N PRO A 310 -10.58 -10.84 -37.64
CA PRO A 310 -10.48 -12.29 -37.87
C PRO A 310 -11.58 -12.85 -38.80
N LEU A 311 -12.80 -12.32 -38.71
CA LEU A 311 -13.90 -12.70 -39.61
C LEU A 311 -13.76 -12.00 -40.97
N GLY A 312 -13.44 -10.70 -40.99
CA GLY A 312 -13.26 -9.92 -42.21
C GLY A 312 -12.23 -10.52 -43.16
N ARG A 313 -11.12 -11.05 -42.64
CA ARG A 313 -10.09 -11.71 -43.47
C ARG A 313 -10.59 -12.97 -44.15
N ARG A 314 -11.43 -13.76 -43.47
CA ARG A 314 -12.02 -14.99 -44.03
C ARG A 314 -13.00 -14.68 -45.17
N VAL A 315 -13.68 -13.54 -45.10
CA VAL A 315 -14.68 -13.13 -46.10
C VAL A 315 -14.04 -12.41 -47.28
N SER A 316 -13.17 -11.43 -47.01
CA SER A 316 -12.55 -10.58 -48.04
C SER A 316 -11.39 -11.24 -48.77
N GLY A 317 -10.74 -12.23 -48.16
CA GLY A 317 -9.50 -12.82 -48.66
C GLY A 317 -8.29 -11.89 -48.51
N GLU A 318 -8.39 -10.83 -47.69
CA GLU A 318 -7.29 -9.89 -47.44
C GLU A 318 -6.03 -10.61 -46.96
N GLN A 319 -4.91 -10.32 -47.64
CA GLN A 319 -3.63 -10.99 -47.43
C GLN A 319 -2.73 -10.20 -46.48
N MET A 320 -2.81 -8.87 -46.51
CA MET A 320 -2.07 -8.04 -45.56
C MET A 320 -2.72 -8.13 -44.19
N GLN A 321 -1.97 -8.55 -43.18
CA GLN A 321 -2.49 -8.69 -41.83
C GLN A 321 -2.16 -7.44 -41.01
N LEU A 322 -3.20 -6.77 -40.53
CA LEU A 322 -3.14 -5.68 -39.56
C LEU A 322 -3.78 -6.10 -38.24
N VAL A 323 -3.26 -5.54 -37.14
CA VAL A 323 -3.81 -5.69 -35.79
C VAL A 323 -3.98 -4.33 -35.15
N GLY A 324 -4.87 -4.23 -34.18
CA GLY A 324 -5.00 -3.01 -33.38
C GLY A 324 -3.70 -2.70 -32.64
N ARG A 325 -3.33 -1.42 -32.51
CA ARG A 325 -2.10 -1.01 -31.81
C ARG A 325 -1.95 -1.64 -30.42
N TYR A 326 -3.03 -1.66 -29.65
CA TYR A 326 -3.04 -2.21 -28.29
C TYR A 326 -2.95 -3.73 -28.28
N GLU A 327 -3.39 -4.43 -29.32
CA GLU A 327 -3.26 -5.90 -29.39
C GLU A 327 -1.80 -6.33 -29.53
N CYS A 328 -1.01 -5.58 -30.34
CA CYS A 328 0.43 -5.82 -30.45
C CYS A 328 1.16 -5.48 -29.16
N CYS A 329 0.86 -4.33 -28.54
CA CYS A 329 1.46 -3.94 -27.26
C CYS A 329 1.05 -4.90 -26.13
N ALA A 330 -0.20 -5.35 -26.10
CA ALA A 330 -0.67 -6.30 -25.09
C ALA A 330 0.11 -7.60 -25.16
N ARG A 331 0.25 -8.19 -26.36
CA ARG A 331 0.92 -9.48 -26.55
C ARG A 331 2.41 -9.43 -26.22
N ASN A 332 3.08 -8.32 -26.51
CA ASN A 332 4.54 -8.25 -26.44
C ASN A 332 5.09 -7.46 -25.27
N ILE A 333 4.27 -6.66 -24.58
CA ILE A 333 4.72 -5.77 -23.50
C ILE A 333 3.80 -5.93 -22.28
N MET A 334 2.52 -5.60 -22.42
CA MET A 334 1.65 -5.43 -21.25
C MET A 334 1.34 -6.77 -20.56
N LEU A 335 0.92 -7.80 -21.31
CA LEU A 335 0.53 -9.09 -20.74
C LEU A 335 1.71 -9.88 -20.19
N PRO A 336 2.86 -10.03 -20.90
CA PRO A 336 4.00 -10.75 -20.34
C PRO A 336 4.51 -10.13 -19.03
N MET A 337 4.52 -8.79 -18.96
CA MET A 337 4.91 -8.07 -17.75
C MET A 337 3.92 -8.29 -16.61
N HIS A 338 2.61 -8.12 -16.88
CA HIS A 338 1.56 -8.31 -15.88
C HIS A 338 1.54 -9.75 -15.36
N GLN A 339 1.66 -10.73 -16.24
CA GLN A 339 1.73 -12.15 -15.86
C GLN A 339 2.94 -12.45 -14.98
N ARG A 340 4.10 -11.85 -15.26
CA ARG A 340 5.27 -12.02 -14.42
C ARG A 340 5.10 -11.40 -13.03
N VAL A 341 4.51 -10.21 -12.95
CA VAL A 341 4.18 -9.55 -11.67
C VAL A 341 3.27 -10.44 -10.81
N LEU A 342 2.21 -11.00 -11.42
CA LEU A 342 1.31 -11.93 -10.72
C LEU A 342 2.00 -13.23 -10.31
N ALA A 343 2.84 -13.80 -11.19
CA ALA A 343 3.57 -15.04 -10.92
C ALA A 343 4.56 -14.89 -9.74
N ASP A 344 5.15 -13.71 -9.56
CA ASP A 344 6.02 -13.41 -8.43
C ASP A 344 5.22 -13.14 -7.14
N GLY A 345 3.88 -13.10 -7.20
CA GLY A 345 2.99 -12.90 -6.07
C GLY A 345 2.98 -11.46 -5.55
N CYS A 346 3.26 -10.48 -6.41
CA CYS A 346 3.11 -9.08 -6.05
C CYS A 346 1.67 -8.78 -5.63
N THR A 347 1.51 -7.92 -4.63
CA THR A 347 0.21 -7.44 -4.15
C THR A 347 0.05 -5.92 -4.25
N LEU A 348 1.15 -5.21 -4.53
CA LEU A 348 1.17 -3.78 -4.89
C LEU A 348 1.85 -3.62 -6.25
N LEU A 349 1.21 -2.89 -7.16
CA LEU A 349 1.74 -2.56 -8.48
C LEU A 349 1.87 -1.06 -8.69
N ILE A 350 3.11 -0.61 -8.90
CA ILE A 350 3.48 0.78 -9.10
C ILE A 350 3.63 1.08 -10.59
N ARG A 351 3.01 2.18 -11.05
CA ARG A 351 3.07 2.65 -12.44
C ARG A 351 3.25 4.17 -12.51
N GLY A 352 3.95 4.65 -13.53
CA GLY A 352 4.20 6.08 -13.76
C GLY A 352 3.12 6.81 -14.56
N GLN A 353 1.86 6.46 -14.36
CA GLN A 353 0.74 7.03 -15.12
C GLN A 353 0.25 8.35 -14.50
N ARG A 354 -0.31 9.25 -15.32
CA ARG A 354 -0.76 10.58 -14.90
C ARG A 354 -2.18 10.89 -15.36
N ASP A 355 -2.86 11.78 -14.64
CA ASP A 355 -4.21 12.26 -14.99
C ASP A 355 -4.22 13.07 -16.30
N SER A 356 -3.07 13.63 -16.69
CA SER A 356 -2.90 14.41 -17.93
C SER A 356 -2.55 13.56 -19.17
N ASP A 357 -2.48 12.23 -19.04
CA ASP A 357 -2.17 11.35 -20.16
C ASP A 357 -3.35 11.20 -21.14
N TYR A 358 -3.05 11.07 -22.44
CA TYR A 358 -4.03 11.01 -23.53
C TYR A 358 -5.10 9.90 -23.38
N ALA A 359 -4.72 8.79 -22.75
CA ALA A 359 -5.62 7.71 -22.38
C ALA A 359 -5.45 7.51 -20.87
N ALA A 360 -6.08 8.35 -20.06
CA ALA A 360 -6.13 8.17 -18.61
C ALA A 360 -7.11 7.02 -18.30
N PRO A 361 -6.66 5.81 -17.93
CA PRO A 361 -7.57 4.81 -17.40
C PRO A 361 -8.18 5.28 -16.07
N PRO A 362 -9.36 4.77 -15.71
CA PRO A 362 -10.10 5.23 -14.54
C PRO A 362 -9.44 4.89 -13.19
N ALA A 363 -8.47 3.98 -13.17
CA ALA A 363 -7.86 3.48 -11.94
C ALA A 363 -7.01 4.56 -11.24
N ARG A 364 -7.14 4.64 -9.92
CA ARG A 364 -6.46 5.59 -9.03
C ARG A 364 -5.57 4.85 -8.02
N SER A 365 -4.71 5.60 -7.36
CA SER A 365 -3.91 5.04 -6.27
C SER A 365 -4.83 4.53 -5.16
N GLY A 366 -4.63 3.30 -4.71
CA GLY A 366 -5.48 2.60 -3.75
C GLY A 366 -6.60 1.76 -4.37
N ASP A 367 -6.83 1.84 -5.69
CA ASP A 367 -7.77 0.93 -6.35
C ASP A 367 -7.20 -0.51 -6.39
N PHE A 368 -8.10 -1.50 -6.37
CA PHE A 368 -7.76 -2.91 -6.41
C PHE A 368 -8.32 -3.60 -7.66
N ALA A 369 -7.48 -4.37 -8.36
CA ALA A 369 -7.93 -5.30 -9.39
C ALA A 369 -7.00 -6.52 -9.47
N GLU A 370 -7.55 -7.70 -9.73
CA GLU A 370 -6.78 -8.94 -9.90
C GLU A 370 -5.85 -9.27 -8.71
N GLY A 371 -6.21 -8.85 -7.49
CA GLY A 371 -5.40 -9.05 -6.28
C GLY A 371 -4.23 -8.07 -6.13
N LEU A 372 -4.16 -7.03 -6.96
CA LEU A 372 -3.16 -5.96 -6.89
C LEU A 372 -3.82 -4.66 -6.43
N GLU A 373 -3.23 -4.02 -5.42
CA GLU A 373 -3.40 -2.58 -5.20
C GLU A 373 -2.57 -1.81 -6.24
N PHE A 374 -3.09 -0.71 -6.78
CA PHE A 374 -2.33 0.18 -7.67
C PHE A 374 -1.81 1.41 -6.94
N LEU A 375 -0.59 1.82 -7.27
CA LEU A 375 0.00 3.08 -6.81
C LEU A 375 0.58 3.87 -7.99
N TYR A 376 0.22 5.15 -8.06
CA TYR A 376 0.62 6.07 -9.11
C TYR A 376 1.29 7.32 -8.51
N PRO A 377 2.60 7.26 -8.17
CA PRO A 377 3.29 8.33 -7.43
C PRO A 377 3.28 9.69 -8.13
N VAL A 378 3.22 9.70 -9.46
CA VAL A 378 3.19 10.92 -10.28
C VAL A 378 1.79 11.24 -10.81
N GLN A 379 0.73 10.63 -10.27
CA GLN A 379 -0.63 10.73 -10.82
C GLN A 379 -1.08 12.17 -11.09
N SER A 380 -0.83 13.07 -10.14
CA SER A 380 -1.23 14.47 -10.20
C SER A 380 -0.25 15.37 -10.98
N TRP A 381 0.87 14.83 -11.47
CA TRP A 381 1.89 15.59 -12.17
C TRP A 381 1.51 15.84 -13.63
N THR A 382 1.99 16.96 -14.15
CA THR A 382 1.98 17.32 -15.57
C THR A 382 3.23 16.82 -16.30
N GLY A 383 3.21 16.91 -17.64
CA GLY A 383 4.40 16.80 -18.50
C GLY A 383 5.61 17.54 -17.97
N ASP A 384 5.41 18.83 -17.74
CA ASP A 384 6.48 19.77 -17.42
C ASP A 384 7.05 19.52 -16.02
N GLN A 385 6.22 19.10 -15.06
CA GLN A 385 6.68 18.73 -13.72
C GLN A 385 7.57 17.49 -13.72
N VAL A 386 7.23 16.47 -14.54
CA VAL A 386 8.10 15.29 -14.72
C VAL A 386 9.44 15.72 -15.31
N GLU A 387 9.44 16.53 -16.37
CA GLU A 387 10.66 17.00 -17.01
C GLU A 387 11.52 17.88 -16.09
N GLN A 388 10.87 18.75 -15.31
CA GLN A 388 11.53 19.57 -14.31
C GLN A 388 12.21 18.71 -13.25
N TYR A 389 11.49 17.74 -12.68
CA TYR A 389 12.04 16.82 -11.68
C TYR A 389 13.25 16.03 -12.22
N LEU A 390 13.14 15.46 -13.42
CA LEU A 390 14.24 14.71 -14.04
C LEU A 390 15.48 15.60 -14.22
N ARG A 391 15.29 16.83 -14.70
CA ARG A 391 16.37 17.79 -14.93
C ARG A 391 17.03 18.23 -13.63
N GLU A 392 16.24 18.63 -12.62
CA GLU A 392 16.74 19.10 -11.33
C GLU A 392 17.53 18.01 -10.58
N ASN A 393 17.19 16.75 -10.81
CA ASN A 393 17.84 15.60 -10.16
C ASN A 393 18.89 14.91 -11.04
N GLY A 394 19.20 15.45 -12.23
CA GLY A 394 20.22 14.89 -13.15
C GLY A 394 19.91 13.45 -13.59
N LEU A 395 18.63 13.12 -13.74
CA LEU A 395 18.17 11.76 -14.01
C LEU A 395 18.23 11.42 -15.51
N PRO A 396 18.49 10.14 -15.86
CA PRO A 396 18.64 9.75 -17.25
C PRO A 396 17.32 9.91 -18.02
N ILE A 397 17.38 10.64 -19.14
CA ILE A 397 16.29 10.77 -20.12
C ILE A 397 16.87 10.51 -21.51
N ALA A 398 16.07 9.95 -22.41
CA ALA A 398 16.55 9.59 -23.73
C ALA A 398 16.73 10.82 -24.64
N ASP A 399 17.78 10.82 -25.44
CA ASP A 399 18.17 11.95 -26.29
C ASP A 399 17.14 12.28 -27.38
N TYR A 400 16.21 11.37 -27.67
CA TYR A 400 15.15 11.60 -28.64
C TYR A 400 14.06 12.59 -28.18
N TYR A 401 13.91 12.84 -26.88
CA TYR A 401 12.92 13.80 -26.38
C TYR A 401 13.27 15.25 -26.78
N PRO A 402 14.51 15.74 -26.56
CA PRO A 402 14.97 17.03 -27.10
C PRO A 402 14.83 17.19 -28.62
N GLU A 403 14.86 16.08 -29.36
CA GLU A 403 14.75 16.05 -30.83
C GLU A 403 13.29 16.02 -31.33
N GLY A 404 12.31 16.24 -30.44
CA GLY A 404 10.92 16.47 -30.79
C GLY A 404 10.02 15.23 -30.80
N ILE A 405 10.53 14.06 -30.36
CA ILE A 405 9.65 12.91 -30.08
C ILE A 405 8.83 13.23 -28.83
N LYS A 406 7.50 13.32 -29.00
CA LYS A 406 6.58 13.67 -27.90
C LYS A 406 6.33 12.51 -26.94
N ARG A 407 6.26 11.30 -27.49
CA ARG A 407 5.93 10.05 -26.79
C ARG A 407 6.64 8.93 -27.52
N ALA A 408 7.82 8.51 -27.07
CA ALA A 408 8.49 7.41 -27.77
C ALA A 408 7.65 6.14 -27.63
N SER A 409 7.17 5.61 -28.76
CA SER A 409 6.70 4.22 -28.71
C SER A 409 7.86 3.32 -28.30
N ASP A 410 7.56 2.23 -27.60
CA ASP A 410 8.56 1.29 -27.10
C ASP A 410 9.37 0.62 -28.22
N CYS A 411 8.97 0.75 -29.49
CA CYS A 411 9.52 0.01 -30.62
C CYS A 411 9.84 0.93 -31.81
N MET A 412 11.11 0.96 -32.24
CA MET A 412 11.62 1.79 -33.33
C MET A 412 10.87 1.57 -34.65
N THR A 413 10.58 0.31 -34.98
CA THR A 413 9.97 -0.07 -36.26
C THR A 413 8.48 -0.35 -36.16
N CYS A 414 7.82 0.13 -35.09
CA CYS A 414 6.37 0.08 -34.92
C CYS A 414 5.65 0.92 -35.97
N THR A 415 4.68 0.34 -36.66
CA THR A 415 3.86 1.01 -37.69
C THR A 415 2.64 1.74 -37.14
N ALA A 416 2.43 1.75 -35.82
CA ALA A 416 1.37 2.52 -35.14
C ALA A 416 1.94 3.76 -34.42
N TRP A 417 1.09 4.46 -33.67
CA TRP A 417 1.41 5.71 -32.98
C TRP A 417 1.84 6.81 -33.94
N TRP A 418 1.00 7.10 -34.93
CA TRP A 418 1.32 8.02 -36.02
C TRP A 418 1.53 9.48 -35.58
N ASP A 419 1.18 9.84 -34.34
CA ASP A 419 1.31 11.18 -33.78
C ASP A 419 2.60 11.42 -32.99
N ASP A 420 3.52 10.45 -32.92
CA ASP A 420 4.66 10.53 -32.01
C ASP A 420 5.94 11.17 -32.55
N GLY A 421 6.03 11.38 -33.86
CA GLY A 421 7.14 12.08 -34.50
C GLY A 421 8.42 11.26 -34.71
N ARG A 422 8.41 9.93 -34.45
CA ARG A 422 9.65 9.10 -34.52
C ARG A 422 10.37 9.17 -35.86
N ALA A 423 9.64 9.36 -36.96
CA ALA A 423 10.19 9.23 -38.31
C ALA A 423 11.32 10.23 -38.57
N GLN A 424 11.18 11.47 -38.08
CA GLN A 424 12.20 12.51 -38.25
C GLN A 424 13.49 12.14 -37.50
N TYR A 425 13.35 11.67 -36.26
CA TYR A 425 14.46 11.19 -35.45
C TYR A 425 15.18 10.00 -36.09
N LEU A 426 14.43 8.97 -36.48
CA LEU A 426 14.98 7.79 -37.13
C LEU A 426 15.71 8.17 -38.42
N ARG A 427 15.17 9.07 -39.25
CA ARG A 427 15.83 9.51 -40.48
C ARG A 427 17.22 10.10 -40.21
N ARG A 428 17.35 10.85 -39.12
CA ARG A 428 18.58 11.57 -38.76
C ARG A 428 19.62 10.65 -38.10
N PHE A 429 19.19 9.80 -37.18
CA PHE A 429 20.11 9.03 -36.31
C PHE A 429 20.14 7.53 -36.60
N TYR A 430 19.10 6.98 -37.23
CA TYR A 430 18.90 5.54 -37.47
C TYR A 430 18.33 5.27 -38.89
N PRO A 431 19.06 5.63 -39.96
CA PRO A 431 18.53 5.64 -41.32
C PRO A 431 18.08 4.26 -41.84
N GLU A 432 18.67 3.17 -41.34
CA GLU A 432 18.25 1.81 -41.68
C GLU A 432 16.88 1.47 -41.09
N GLN A 433 16.69 1.74 -39.80
CA GLN A 433 15.42 1.54 -39.10
C GLN A 433 14.35 2.48 -39.64
N HIS A 434 14.72 3.71 -40.03
CA HIS A 434 13.82 4.63 -40.74
C HIS A 434 13.32 4.01 -42.05
N LYS A 435 14.22 3.45 -42.87
CA LYS A 435 13.83 2.79 -44.12
C LYS A 435 12.85 1.65 -43.85
N ILE A 436 13.16 0.78 -42.88
CA ILE A 436 12.30 -0.33 -42.48
C ILE A 436 10.91 0.18 -42.03
N PHE A 437 10.87 1.21 -41.19
CA PHE A 437 9.63 1.80 -40.70
C PHE A 437 8.80 2.38 -41.86
N ILE A 438 9.40 3.18 -42.75
CA ILE A 438 8.70 3.81 -43.88
C ILE A 438 8.16 2.77 -44.85
N ASP A 439 8.97 1.78 -45.24
CA ASP A 439 8.55 0.72 -46.16
C ASP A 439 7.30 0.00 -45.62
N ARG A 440 7.29 -0.32 -44.33
CA ARG A 440 6.14 -0.97 -43.67
C ARG A 440 4.94 -0.04 -43.49
N ALA A 441 5.17 1.21 -43.10
CA ALA A 441 4.11 2.20 -42.95
C ALA A 441 3.37 2.47 -44.26
N VAL A 442 4.07 2.44 -45.41
CA VAL A 442 3.45 2.51 -46.74
C VAL A 442 2.52 1.32 -46.99
N LEU A 443 2.92 0.10 -46.61
CA LEU A 443 2.06 -1.09 -46.72
C LEU A 443 0.81 -0.95 -45.85
N VAL A 444 0.96 -0.51 -44.61
CA VAL A 444 -0.17 -0.27 -43.68
C VAL A 444 -1.12 0.78 -44.25
N ARG A 445 -0.60 1.92 -44.73
CA ARG A 445 -1.40 2.97 -45.37
C ARG A 445 -2.19 2.43 -46.57
N ASN A 446 -1.54 1.66 -47.44
CA ASN A 446 -2.19 1.13 -48.64
C ASN A 446 -3.30 0.13 -48.28
N ALA A 447 -3.12 -0.69 -47.23
CA ALA A 447 -4.14 -1.61 -46.75
C ALA A 447 -5.36 -0.91 -46.13
N ILE A 448 -5.20 0.32 -45.61
CA ILE A 448 -6.28 1.13 -45.04
C ILE A 448 -6.98 1.99 -46.11
N ALA A 449 -6.25 2.37 -47.17
CA ALA A 449 -6.69 3.35 -48.17
C ALA A 449 -8.00 2.96 -48.86
N LYS A 450 -8.25 1.65 -49.08
CA LYS A 450 -9.45 1.16 -49.77
C LYS A 450 -10.74 1.57 -49.07
N GLN A 451 -10.85 1.29 -47.77
CA GLN A 451 -12.06 1.62 -47.01
C GLN A 451 -12.18 3.13 -46.77
N MET A 452 -11.05 3.83 -46.61
CA MET A 452 -11.04 5.30 -46.55
C MET A 452 -11.54 5.94 -47.84
N GLN A 453 -11.17 5.40 -49.00
CA GLN A 453 -11.68 5.89 -50.30
C GLN A 453 -13.19 5.70 -50.42
N TRP A 454 -13.73 4.56 -49.99
CA TRP A 454 -15.18 4.34 -49.96
C TRP A 454 -15.91 5.34 -49.05
N LEU A 455 -15.39 5.57 -47.85
CA LEU A 455 -15.96 6.55 -46.93
C LEU A 455 -15.92 7.97 -47.53
N ASN A 456 -14.78 8.37 -48.10
CA ASN A 456 -14.65 9.69 -48.71
C ASN A 456 -15.61 9.87 -49.90
N HIS A 457 -15.78 8.83 -50.72
CA HIS A 457 -16.73 8.87 -51.84
C HIS A 457 -18.17 9.08 -51.36
N GLU A 458 -18.58 8.42 -50.27
CA GLU A 458 -19.90 8.61 -49.67
C GLU A 458 -20.08 10.01 -49.06
N LEU A 459 -19.02 10.58 -48.47
CA LEU A 459 -19.07 11.94 -47.90
C LEU A 459 -19.08 13.06 -48.96
N GLU A 460 -18.64 12.75 -50.18
CA GLU A 460 -18.64 13.67 -51.33
C GLU A 460 -19.93 13.60 -52.15
N ALA A 461 -20.77 12.58 -51.94
CA ALA A 461 -22.06 12.38 -52.61
C ALA A 461 -23.18 13.21 -51.97
#